data_AF-A0AAW0DFL1-F1
#
_entry.id   AF-A0AAW0DFL1-F1
#
_cell.length_a   1.000
_cell.length_b   1.000
_cell.length_c   1.000
_cell.angle_alpha   90.00
_cell.angle_beta   90.00
_cell.angle_gamma   90.00
#
_symmetry.space_group_name_H-M   'P 1'
#
loop_
_entity.id
_entity.type
_entity.pdbx_description
1 polymer ?
#
loop_
_entity_poly.entity_id
_entity_poly.type
_entity_poly.pdbx_seq_one_letter_code
_entity_poly.pdbx_strand_id
1 'polypeptide(L)'
;AKKRKLQPSELEDPLAAWNPLPDDGNTRADEAEGADAEESGTGEKRKRYDSSDEPMKLWREHIDVFLDELIRHDAPYAGRRWDNCSLCETPFAGNASRFRCLACGAFVQCRECLVARHATFPLHSPEEWNGSFWARTELGKLGCIYQLGHGGLRCPHAAPMVREMVVLDFPRIHTVCFRYCACDESDRVNNLQQLLRMGWYPASTTDPRSCATFDTLATFRLLNVSSNVNVQDFIKCMEKRTDATRVNPIPDRYKGFGLMSRQWSFLKRLKRAGRAHDALGVAGTRNGELAVRCWACPHDGINLPLNWRDVAPEYQFLFMLIIAVDTNFRLRHRLRPNERDAAHILRTTS
;
A
#
# COMPACT_ATOMS: atom_id res chain seq x y z
N ALA A 1 20.35 59.46 1.61
CA ALA A 1 19.69 58.97 2.85
C ALA A 1 20.19 57.56 3.16
N LYS A 2 20.71 57.30 4.37
CA LYS A 2 21.17 55.97 4.79
C LYS A 2 19.96 55.05 4.97
N LYS A 3 19.97 53.87 4.33
CA LYS A 3 18.92 52.85 4.51
C LYS A 3 18.97 52.36 5.97
N ARG A 4 17.89 52.61 6.72
CA ARG A 4 17.69 52.12 8.09
C ARG A 4 17.22 50.67 8.00
N LYS A 5 17.92 49.73 8.65
CA LYS A 5 17.44 48.35 8.82
C LYS A 5 16.39 48.38 9.92
N LEU A 6 15.15 48.00 9.58
CA LEU A 6 14.07 47.76 10.54
C LEU A 6 14.22 46.34 11.09
N GLN A 7 14.15 46.19 12.41
CA GLN A 7 14.12 44.88 13.06
C GLN A 7 12.70 44.28 12.93
N PRO A 8 12.52 42.96 12.82
CA PRO A 8 11.19 42.34 12.73
C PRO A 8 10.23 42.71 13.86
N SER A 9 10.76 43.03 15.05
CA SER A 9 9.99 43.50 16.21
C SER A 9 9.46 44.94 16.09
N GLU A 10 9.93 45.70 15.11
CA GLU A 10 9.49 47.08 14.83
C GLU A 10 8.41 47.14 13.73
N LEU A 11 8.02 46.00 13.17
CA LEU A 11 6.92 45.88 12.20
C LEU A 11 5.63 45.60 12.98
N GLU A 12 4.76 46.60 13.08
CA GLU A 12 3.38 46.39 13.50
C GLU A 12 2.65 45.64 12.37
N ASP A 13 2.46 44.33 12.52
CA ASP A 13 1.66 43.51 11.61
C ASP A 13 0.20 43.48 12.12
N PRO A 14 -0.72 44.25 11.52
CA PRO A 14 -2.13 44.29 11.92
C PRO A 14 -2.86 42.96 11.69
N LEU A 15 -2.21 41.97 11.06
CA LEU A 15 -2.75 40.65 10.76
C LEU A 15 -2.08 39.53 11.56
N ALA A 16 -1.15 39.85 12.47
CA ALA A 16 -0.53 38.86 13.35
C ALA A 16 -1.56 38.06 14.19
N ALA A 17 -2.72 38.66 14.45
CA ALA A 17 -3.83 38.05 15.17
C ALA A 17 -4.84 37.30 14.26
N TRP A 18 -4.66 37.31 12.95
CA TRP A 18 -5.59 36.69 12.02
C TRP A 18 -5.34 35.17 11.94
N ASN A 19 -6.30 34.39 12.46
CA ASN A 19 -6.32 32.94 12.32
C ASN A 19 -7.44 32.54 11.33
N PRO A 20 -7.12 31.87 10.21
CA PRO A 20 -8.13 31.41 9.24
C PRO A 20 -9.03 30.27 9.77
N LEU A 21 -8.69 29.67 10.91
CA LEU A 21 -9.48 28.61 11.53
C LEU A 21 -10.32 29.22 12.68
N PRO A 22 -11.63 28.93 12.76
CA PRO A 22 -12.44 29.35 13.89
C PRO A 22 -11.88 28.72 15.18
N ASP A 23 -11.78 29.53 16.23
CA ASP A 23 -11.39 29.07 17.56
C ASP A 23 -12.53 28.22 18.14
N ASP A 24 -12.46 26.92 17.89
CA ASP A 24 -13.38 25.92 18.41
C ASP A 24 -12.89 25.36 19.75
N GLY A 25 -12.09 26.12 20.52
CA GLY A 25 -11.73 25.83 21.91
C GLY A 25 -11.09 24.45 22.15
N ASN A 26 -10.73 23.73 21.09
CA ASN A 26 -10.27 22.35 21.13
C ASN A 26 -9.11 22.11 20.17
N THR A 27 -8.38 23.17 19.82
CA THR A 27 -7.06 23.06 19.20
C THR A 27 -6.04 22.68 20.27
N ARG A 28 -5.83 21.37 20.47
CA ARG A 28 -4.53 20.91 20.96
C ARG A 28 -3.51 21.33 19.91
N ALA A 29 -2.65 22.26 20.27
CA ALA A 29 -1.43 22.50 19.51
C ALA A 29 -0.70 21.16 19.41
N ASP A 30 -0.55 20.64 18.18
CA ASP A 30 0.46 19.64 17.90
C ASP A 30 1.81 20.36 18.04
N GLU A 31 2.35 20.35 19.26
CA GLU A 31 3.72 20.74 19.52
C GLU A 31 4.62 19.81 18.70
N ALA A 32 5.22 20.37 17.66
CA ALA A 32 6.34 19.76 16.99
C ALA A 32 7.44 19.52 18.02
N GLU A 33 7.71 18.25 18.34
CA GLU A 33 8.87 17.85 19.14
C GLU A 33 10.14 18.37 18.45
N GLY A 34 10.75 19.37 19.07
CA GLY A 34 11.95 20.00 18.55
C GLY A 34 12.33 21.30 19.25
N ALA A 35 12.46 21.30 20.57
CA ALA A 35 13.29 22.26 21.30
C ALA A 35 13.54 21.78 22.73
N ASP A 36 14.81 21.76 23.15
CA ASP A 36 15.23 21.61 24.54
C ASP A 36 14.56 22.69 25.40
N ALA A 37 13.57 22.29 26.20
CA ALA A 37 12.94 23.15 27.18
C ALA A 37 13.65 23.00 28.54
N GLU A 38 14.31 24.07 28.99
CA GLU A 38 14.74 24.22 30.38
C GLU A 38 13.51 24.20 31.29
N GLU A 39 13.33 23.08 32.00
CA GLU A 39 12.19 22.81 32.87
C GLU A 39 12.32 23.61 34.18
N SER A 40 11.58 24.71 34.28
CA SER A 40 11.30 25.38 35.55
C SER A 40 9.80 25.27 35.86
N GLY A 41 9.44 24.29 36.70
CA GLY A 41 8.07 24.09 37.14
C GLY A 41 7.91 22.90 38.07
N THR A 42 7.51 23.17 39.31
CA THR A 42 7.22 22.18 40.35
C THR A 42 5.96 21.37 40.01
N GLY A 43 6.10 20.34 39.17
CA GLY A 43 5.12 19.26 38.99
C GLY A 43 5.66 17.96 39.57
N GLU A 44 4.81 17.16 40.23
CA GLU A 44 5.19 15.83 40.72
C GLU A 44 5.83 15.01 39.59
N LYS A 45 7.09 14.60 39.78
CA LYS A 45 7.81 13.78 38.79
C LYS A 45 7.01 12.51 38.53
N ARG A 46 6.59 12.31 37.27
CA ARG A 46 5.91 11.10 36.79
C ARG A 46 6.66 9.87 37.31
N LYS A 47 5.95 8.91 37.91
CA LYS A 47 6.56 7.64 38.36
C LYS A 47 7.30 7.00 37.19
N ARG A 48 8.61 6.89 37.32
CA ARG A 48 9.49 6.20 36.39
C ARG A 48 9.39 4.72 36.63
N TYR A 49 9.15 3.97 35.56
CA TYR A 49 9.14 2.51 35.59
C TYR A 49 10.35 2.06 34.78
N ASP A 50 11.13 1.10 35.29
CA ASP A 50 12.30 0.56 34.60
C ASP A 50 11.93 -0.04 33.22
N SER A 51 10.67 -0.47 33.06
CA SER A 51 10.11 -0.92 31.78
C SER A 51 9.95 0.18 30.73
N SER A 52 9.88 1.44 31.16
CA SER A 52 9.80 2.61 30.28
C SER A 52 11.17 3.26 30.08
N ASP A 53 11.98 3.33 31.14
CA ASP A 53 13.26 4.05 31.11
C ASP A 53 14.39 3.17 30.54
N GLU A 54 14.37 1.86 30.81
CA GLU A 54 15.43 0.92 30.38
C GLU A 54 14.87 -0.41 29.80
N PRO A 55 13.95 -0.37 28.82
CA PRO A 55 13.27 -1.57 28.31
C PRO A 55 14.22 -2.65 27.77
N MET A 56 15.35 -2.24 27.19
CA MET A 56 16.36 -3.18 26.65
C MET A 56 17.14 -3.93 27.74
N LYS A 57 17.24 -3.39 28.97
CA LYS A 57 17.87 -4.10 30.09
C LYS A 57 16.97 -5.21 30.60
N LEU A 58 15.67 -4.93 30.78
CA LEU A 58 14.68 -5.96 31.14
C LEU A 58 14.55 -7.02 30.04
N TRP A 59 14.50 -6.62 28.77
CA TRP A 59 14.45 -7.57 27.66
C TRP A 59 15.66 -8.51 27.65
N ARG A 60 16.84 -8.03 28.06
CA ARG A 60 18.07 -8.84 28.09
C ARG A 60 17.94 -10.08 28.96
N GLU A 61 17.21 -9.98 30.07
CA GLU A 61 16.97 -11.09 31.00
C GLU A 61 16.12 -12.21 30.39
N HIS A 62 15.41 -11.92 29.29
CA HIS A 62 14.51 -12.85 28.62
C HIS A 62 14.98 -13.29 27.23
N ILE A 63 16.18 -12.89 26.78
CA ILE A 63 16.66 -13.15 25.41
C ILE A 63 16.52 -14.62 25.01
N ASP A 64 16.87 -15.55 25.91
CA ASP A 64 16.82 -16.98 25.62
C ASP A 64 15.38 -17.45 25.36
N VAL A 65 14.40 -16.96 26.12
CA VAL A 65 12.98 -17.27 25.91
C VAL A 65 12.49 -16.74 24.56
N PHE A 66 12.89 -15.52 24.18
CA PHE A 66 12.54 -14.96 22.87
C PHE A 66 13.18 -15.77 21.74
N LEU A 67 14.43 -16.22 21.90
CA LEU A 67 15.12 -17.03 20.90
C LEU A 67 14.48 -18.42 20.77
N ASP A 68 14.19 -19.08 21.88
CA ASP A 68 13.53 -20.40 21.88
C ASP A 68 12.17 -20.35 21.18
N GLU A 69 11.36 -19.32 21.47
CA GLU A 69 10.06 -19.15 20.81
C GLU A 69 10.18 -18.72 19.35
N LEU A 70 11.24 -17.99 18.94
CA LEU A 70 11.54 -17.76 17.52
C LEU A 70 11.87 -19.06 16.80
N ILE A 71 12.76 -19.89 17.37
CA ILE A 71 13.15 -21.18 16.79
C ILE A 71 11.99 -22.17 16.79
N ARG A 72 11.06 -22.07 17.74
CA ARG A 72 9.80 -22.83 17.76
C ARG A 72 8.98 -22.66 16.48
N HIS A 73 9.13 -21.54 15.77
CA HIS A 73 8.50 -21.32 14.48
C HIS A 73 9.24 -21.96 13.30
N ASP A 74 10.43 -22.52 13.47
CA ASP A 74 11.23 -23.10 12.37
C ASP A 74 11.04 -24.62 12.21
N ALA A 75 10.45 -25.31 13.19
CA ALA A 75 10.16 -26.75 13.11
C ALA A 75 8.89 -27.15 13.88
N PRO A 76 8.18 -28.21 13.45
CA PRO A 76 7.22 -28.90 14.31
C PRO A 76 7.91 -29.43 15.57
N TYR A 77 7.27 -29.30 16.72
CA TYR A 77 7.71 -29.92 17.98
C TYR A 77 6.74 -31.04 18.38
N ALA A 78 7.23 -31.99 19.17
CA ALA A 78 6.42 -33.12 19.65
C ALA A 78 5.22 -32.63 20.48
N GLY A 79 4.02 -33.13 20.18
CA GLY A 79 2.79 -32.78 20.88
C GLY A 79 1.56 -32.82 19.98
N ARG A 80 0.38 -33.04 20.59
CA ARG A 80 -0.90 -33.25 19.89
C ARG A 80 -1.21 -32.22 18.79
N ARG A 81 -0.77 -30.96 18.97
CA ARG A 81 -1.02 -29.86 18.02
C ARG A 81 -0.25 -30.01 16.69
N TRP A 82 0.80 -30.83 16.66
CA TRP A 82 1.71 -31.01 15.51
C TRP A 82 1.77 -32.44 14.99
N ASP A 83 1.32 -33.40 15.81
CA ASP A 83 1.20 -34.80 15.44
C ASP A 83 -0.12 -35.11 14.73
N ASN A 84 -1.13 -34.22 14.84
CA ASN A 84 -2.43 -34.39 14.21
C ASN A 84 -2.82 -33.15 13.40
N CYS A 85 -3.61 -33.35 12.35
CA CYS A 85 -4.24 -32.25 11.63
C CYS A 85 -5.14 -31.45 12.58
N SER A 86 -4.91 -30.14 12.68
CA SER A 86 -5.68 -29.25 13.57
C SER A 86 -7.17 -29.12 13.24
N LEU A 87 -7.63 -29.64 12.09
CA LEU A 87 -9.03 -29.56 11.67
C LEU A 87 -9.76 -30.91 11.70
N CYS A 88 -9.19 -31.95 11.09
CA CYS A 88 -9.83 -33.28 11.04
C CYS A 88 -9.23 -34.29 12.02
N GLU A 89 -8.27 -33.87 12.85
CA GLU A 89 -7.61 -34.67 13.89
C GLU A 89 -6.91 -35.94 13.40
N THR A 90 -6.78 -36.12 12.09
CA THR A 90 -6.04 -37.26 11.53
C THR A 90 -4.57 -37.18 11.93
N PRO A 91 -3.98 -38.27 12.47
CA PRO A 91 -2.58 -38.28 12.85
C PRO A 91 -1.68 -38.26 11.59
N PHE A 92 -0.60 -37.49 11.65
CA PHE A 92 0.45 -37.50 10.65
C PHE A 92 1.37 -38.70 10.89
N ALA A 93 1.31 -39.71 10.01
CA ALA A 93 2.18 -40.88 10.13
C ALA A 93 3.65 -40.52 9.84
N GLY A 94 4.52 -40.60 10.85
CA GLY A 94 5.98 -40.42 10.68
C GLY A 94 6.36 -39.15 9.92
N ASN A 95 6.96 -39.31 8.74
CA ASN A 95 7.40 -38.22 7.85
C ASN A 95 6.30 -37.69 6.91
N ALA A 96 5.03 -37.96 7.18
CA ALA A 96 3.93 -37.42 6.38
C ALA A 96 4.02 -35.89 6.25
N SER A 97 3.74 -35.39 5.05
CA SER A 97 3.71 -33.95 4.77
C SER A 97 2.73 -33.23 5.68
N ARG A 98 3.23 -32.23 6.41
CA ARG A 98 2.44 -31.33 7.25
C ARG A 98 2.44 -29.98 6.58
N PHE A 99 1.28 -29.32 6.53
CA PHE A 99 1.19 -28.00 5.92
C PHE A 99 0.84 -26.95 6.95
N ARG A 100 1.43 -25.77 6.82
CA ARG A 100 1.04 -24.58 7.56
C ARG A 100 0.84 -23.42 6.61
N CYS A 101 0.14 -22.39 7.06
CA CYS A 101 -0.02 -21.15 6.30
C CYS A 101 0.47 -19.97 7.15
N LEU A 102 1.35 -19.16 6.57
CA LEU A 102 1.95 -18.02 7.27
C LEU A 102 0.94 -16.90 7.62
N ALA A 103 -0.25 -16.91 7.00
CA ALA A 103 -1.29 -15.91 7.21
C ALA A 103 -2.48 -16.41 8.05
N CYS A 104 -2.74 -17.72 8.10
CA CYS A 104 -3.91 -18.26 8.80
C CYS A 104 -3.71 -18.46 10.31
N GLY A 105 -2.46 -18.61 10.76
CA GLY A 105 -2.13 -18.78 12.18
C GLY A 105 -1.16 -19.94 12.44
N ALA A 106 -0.86 -20.16 13.72
CA ALA A 106 0.13 -21.14 14.17
C ALA A 106 -0.49 -22.54 14.37
N PHE A 107 -0.79 -23.23 13.28
CA PHE A 107 -1.28 -24.61 13.32
C PHE A 107 -0.88 -25.38 12.04
N VAL A 108 -0.90 -26.71 12.12
CA VAL A 108 -0.65 -27.59 10.98
C VAL A 108 -1.91 -28.30 10.52
N GLN A 109 -1.99 -28.56 9.22
CA GLN A 109 -3.12 -29.21 8.58
C GLN A 109 -2.61 -30.26 7.58
N CYS A 110 -3.43 -31.28 7.31
CA CYS A 110 -3.26 -32.11 6.13
C CYS A 110 -3.54 -31.32 4.85
N ARG A 111 -3.14 -31.88 3.71
CA ARG A 111 -3.33 -31.24 2.40
C ARG A 111 -4.79 -30.92 2.12
N GLU A 112 -5.74 -31.83 2.39
CA GLU A 112 -7.15 -31.60 2.08
C GLU A 112 -7.72 -30.44 2.91
N CYS A 113 -7.42 -30.42 4.22
CA CYS A 113 -7.88 -29.37 5.13
C CYS A 113 -7.28 -28.01 4.78
N LEU A 114 -6.01 -27.98 4.37
CA LEU A 114 -5.36 -26.75 3.90
C LEU A 114 -6.04 -26.23 2.64
N VAL A 115 -6.22 -27.07 1.60
CA VAL A 115 -6.84 -26.65 0.33
C VAL A 115 -8.28 -26.20 0.55
N ALA A 116 -9.05 -26.92 1.37
CA ALA A 116 -10.42 -26.54 1.70
C ALA A 116 -10.49 -25.15 2.38
N ARG A 117 -9.60 -24.89 3.35
CA ARG A 117 -9.51 -23.57 4.02
C ARG A 117 -9.17 -22.45 3.05
N HIS A 118 -8.30 -22.71 2.08
CA HIS A 118 -7.82 -21.70 1.14
C HIS A 118 -8.64 -21.60 -0.15
N ALA A 119 -9.77 -22.31 -0.24
CA ALA A 119 -10.67 -22.21 -1.39
C ALA A 119 -11.07 -20.74 -1.66
N THR A 120 -11.29 -19.95 -0.60
CA THR A 120 -11.67 -18.53 -0.67
C THR A 120 -10.49 -17.57 -0.43
N PHE A 121 -9.30 -18.08 -0.10
CA PHE A 121 -8.11 -17.29 0.24
C PHE A 121 -6.89 -17.72 -0.60
N PRO A 122 -6.91 -17.49 -1.92
CA PRO A 122 -5.92 -18.03 -2.86
C PRO A 122 -4.55 -17.33 -2.79
N LEU A 123 -4.46 -16.20 -2.08
CA LEU A 123 -3.25 -15.37 -1.96
C LEU A 123 -2.50 -15.56 -0.65
N HIS A 124 -2.83 -16.60 0.11
CA HIS A 124 -2.01 -16.96 1.26
C HIS A 124 -0.78 -17.78 0.85
N SER A 125 0.25 -17.78 1.70
CA SER A 125 1.49 -18.52 1.47
C SER A 125 1.56 -19.77 2.36
N PRO A 126 1.29 -20.97 1.80
CA PRO A 126 1.50 -22.21 2.51
C PRO A 126 2.97 -22.66 2.47
N GLU A 127 3.35 -23.43 3.48
CA GLU A 127 4.62 -24.14 3.58
C GLU A 127 4.35 -25.61 3.92
N GLU A 128 5.20 -26.48 3.40
CA GLU A 128 5.19 -27.93 3.62
C GLU A 128 6.40 -28.33 4.46
N TRP A 129 6.17 -29.12 5.51
CA TRP A 129 7.24 -29.76 6.24
C TRP A 129 7.75 -30.96 5.45
N ASN A 130 9.01 -30.90 4.99
CA ASN A 130 9.64 -31.97 4.21
C ASN A 130 10.41 -32.99 5.07
N GLY A 131 10.34 -32.88 6.40
CA GLY A 131 11.13 -33.68 7.35
C GLY A 131 12.31 -32.93 7.96
N SER A 132 12.80 -31.88 7.29
CA SER A 132 13.97 -31.11 7.74
C SER A 132 13.67 -29.63 7.95
N PHE A 133 12.91 -29.00 7.05
CA PHE A 133 12.56 -27.59 7.13
C PHE A 133 11.19 -27.33 6.48
N TRP A 134 10.64 -26.13 6.73
CA TRP A 134 9.45 -25.64 6.05
C TRP A 134 9.80 -25.20 4.63
N ALA A 135 9.49 -26.06 3.66
CA ALA A 135 9.64 -25.75 2.26
C ALA A 135 8.43 -24.94 1.77
N ARG A 136 8.69 -23.81 1.10
CA ARG A 136 7.63 -23.02 0.48
C ARG A 136 6.92 -23.84 -0.59
N THR A 137 5.59 -23.76 -0.61
CA THR A 137 4.76 -24.35 -1.66
C THR A 137 3.72 -23.35 -2.16
N GLU A 138 3.00 -23.71 -3.21
CA GLU A 138 1.95 -22.87 -3.81
C GLU A 138 0.64 -23.63 -3.76
N LEU A 139 -0.46 -22.93 -3.46
CA LEU A 139 -1.79 -23.53 -3.37
C LEU A 139 -2.18 -24.24 -4.68
N GLY A 140 -1.79 -23.68 -5.83
CA GLY A 140 -1.99 -24.30 -7.14
C GLY A 140 -1.34 -25.68 -7.27
N LYS A 141 -0.09 -25.84 -6.80
CA LYS A 141 0.63 -27.13 -6.78
C LYS A 141 -0.04 -28.16 -5.88
N LEU A 142 -0.70 -27.70 -4.81
CA LEU A 142 -1.48 -28.55 -3.91
C LEU A 142 -2.87 -28.91 -4.48
N GLY A 143 -3.26 -28.36 -5.63
CA GLY A 143 -4.53 -28.63 -6.31
C GLY A 143 -5.63 -27.61 -6.02
N CYS A 144 -5.31 -26.48 -5.38
CA CYS A 144 -6.26 -25.40 -5.19
C CYS A 144 -6.50 -24.65 -6.51
N ILE A 145 -7.75 -24.65 -6.98
CA ILE A 145 -8.17 -23.89 -8.16
C ILE A 145 -9.16 -22.83 -7.68
N TYR A 146 -8.78 -21.56 -7.83
CA TYR A 146 -9.62 -20.45 -7.43
C TYR A 146 -10.73 -20.18 -8.45
N GLN A 147 -11.98 -20.15 -8.00
CA GLN A 147 -13.11 -19.82 -8.86
C GLN A 147 -13.41 -18.31 -8.83
N LEU A 148 -13.04 -17.60 -9.90
CA LEU A 148 -13.44 -16.20 -10.09
C LEU A 148 -14.95 -16.09 -10.27
N GLY A 149 -15.50 -14.95 -9.86
CA GLY A 149 -16.95 -14.67 -9.88
C GLY A 149 -17.73 -15.24 -8.70
N HIS A 150 -17.21 -16.25 -8.00
CA HIS A 150 -17.87 -16.87 -6.83
C HIS A 150 -17.02 -16.85 -5.56
N GLY A 151 -16.01 -15.97 -5.47
CA GLY A 151 -15.17 -15.86 -4.28
C GLY A 151 -14.44 -17.15 -3.91
N GLY A 152 -14.19 -18.05 -4.87
CA GLY A 152 -13.60 -19.36 -4.63
C GLY A 152 -14.59 -20.52 -4.39
N LEU A 153 -15.89 -20.23 -4.26
CA LEU A 153 -16.92 -21.25 -4.12
C LEU A 153 -17.19 -21.98 -5.45
N ARG A 154 -17.85 -23.15 -5.36
CA ARG A 154 -18.18 -23.96 -6.52
C ARG A 154 -19.09 -23.19 -7.47
N CYS A 155 -18.77 -23.27 -8.76
CA CYS A 155 -19.61 -22.72 -9.83
C CYS A 155 -20.16 -23.86 -10.70
N PRO A 156 -21.48 -23.92 -10.95
CA PRO A 156 -22.09 -24.92 -11.83
C PRO A 156 -21.73 -24.72 -13.32
N HIS A 157 -21.31 -23.50 -13.69
CA HIS A 157 -20.97 -23.11 -15.06
C HIS A 157 -19.56 -22.50 -15.13
N ALA A 158 -18.60 -23.16 -14.48
CA ALA A 158 -17.19 -22.75 -14.53
C ALA A 158 -16.64 -22.92 -15.95
N ALA A 159 -15.80 -21.99 -16.40
CA ALA A 159 -15.09 -22.15 -17.66
C ALA A 159 -14.24 -23.45 -17.62
N PRO A 160 -14.17 -24.22 -18.73
CA PRO A 160 -13.52 -25.53 -18.72
C PRO A 160 -12.01 -25.44 -18.50
N MET A 161 -11.39 -24.37 -18.99
CA MET A 161 -9.94 -24.18 -18.94
C MET A 161 -9.49 -23.61 -17.60
N VAL A 162 -8.61 -24.35 -16.91
CA VAL A 162 -7.82 -23.82 -15.79
C VAL A 162 -6.70 -22.97 -16.36
N ARG A 163 -6.52 -21.78 -15.80
CA ARG A 163 -5.43 -20.87 -16.17
C ARG A 163 -4.53 -20.64 -14.96
N GLU A 164 -3.32 -20.18 -15.23
CA GLU A 164 -2.36 -19.75 -14.23
C GLU A 164 -2.10 -18.26 -14.38
N MET A 165 -1.97 -17.57 -13.26
CA MET A 165 -1.66 -16.14 -13.21
C MET A 165 -0.77 -15.82 -12.03
N VAL A 166 0.11 -14.85 -12.24
CA VAL A 166 0.91 -14.26 -11.17
C VAL A 166 0.16 -13.08 -10.55
N VAL A 167 -0.12 -13.15 -9.26
CA VAL A 167 -0.77 -12.07 -8.52
C VAL A 167 0.27 -11.46 -7.56
N LEU A 168 0.49 -10.15 -7.72
CA LEU A 168 1.29 -9.34 -6.80
C LEU A 168 0.40 -8.94 -5.63
N ASP A 169 0.67 -9.52 -4.46
CA ASP A 169 -0.07 -9.27 -3.23
C ASP A 169 0.89 -8.99 -2.07
N PHE A 170 1.09 -7.70 -1.76
CA PHE A 170 2.10 -7.28 -0.80
C PHE A 170 1.94 -8.01 0.54
N PRO A 171 3.02 -8.61 1.10
CA PRO A 171 4.42 -8.43 0.71
C PRO A 171 5.00 -9.51 -0.21
N ARG A 172 4.18 -10.38 -0.82
CA ARG A 172 4.63 -11.55 -1.59
C ARG A 172 4.06 -11.59 -3.02
N ILE A 173 4.62 -12.47 -3.82
CA ILE A 173 4.14 -12.77 -5.17
C ILE A 173 3.63 -14.20 -5.17
N HIS A 174 2.43 -14.38 -5.72
CA HIS A 174 1.69 -15.65 -5.71
C HIS A 174 1.43 -16.12 -7.12
N THR A 175 1.61 -17.41 -7.35
CA THR A 175 1.15 -18.09 -8.56
C THR A 175 -0.16 -18.79 -8.23
N VAL A 176 -1.23 -18.41 -8.93
CA VAL A 176 -2.59 -18.90 -8.64
C VAL A 176 -3.13 -19.62 -9.86
N CYS A 177 -3.61 -20.85 -9.65
CA CYS A 177 -4.44 -21.56 -10.61
C CYS A 177 -5.89 -21.12 -10.43
N PHE A 178 -6.58 -20.75 -11.50
CA PHE A 178 -7.92 -20.20 -11.43
C PHE A 178 -8.80 -20.56 -12.64
N ARG A 179 -10.10 -20.33 -12.51
CA ARG A 179 -11.10 -20.40 -13.58
C ARG A 179 -11.98 -19.15 -13.58
N TYR A 180 -12.40 -18.72 -14.77
CA TYR A 180 -13.44 -17.70 -14.92
C TYR A 180 -14.84 -18.29 -14.67
N CYS A 181 -15.80 -17.46 -14.27
CA CYS A 181 -17.22 -17.82 -14.33
C CYS A 181 -17.78 -17.59 -15.73
N ALA A 182 -18.68 -18.48 -16.16
CA ALA A 182 -19.58 -18.26 -17.29
C ALA A 182 -21.05 -18.38 -16.87
N CYS A 183 -21.33 -18.25 -15.58
CA CYS A 183 -22.64 -18.34 -14.97
C CYS A 183 -23.44 -17.03 -15.09
N ASP A 184 -24.77 -17.15 -15.17
CA ASP A 184 -25.67 -16.00 -15.11
C ASP A 184 -25.66 -15.31 -13.74
N GLU A 185 -25.41 -16.07 -12.66
CA GLU A 185 -25.21 -15.59 -11.28
C GLU A 185 -24.03 -14.61 -11.13
N SER A 186 -23.14 -14.50 -12.13
CA SER A 186 -22.04 -13.52 -12.12
C SER A 186 -22.38 -12.20 -12.81
N ASP A 187 -23.66 -11.83 -12.90
CA ASP A 187 -24.18 -10.69 -13.66
C ASP A 187 -23.74 -10.67 -15.14
N ARG A 188 -23.40 -11.84 -15.71
CA ARG A 188 -22.83 -11.97 -17.07
C ARG A 188 -21.62 -11.07 -17.31
N VAL A 189 -20.83 -10.79 -16.27
CA VAL A 189 -19.67 -9.91 -16.41
C VAL A 189 -18.54 -10.55 -17.19
N ASN A 190 -17.83 -9.72 -17.96
CA ASN A 190 -16.69 -10.17 -18.73
C ASN A 190 -15.48 -10.52 -17.83
N ASN A 191 -14.49 -11.22 -18.39
CA ASN A 191 -13.30 -11.67 -17.65
C ASN A 191 -12.54 -10.54 -16.93
N LEU A 192 -12.45 -9.35 -17.55
CA LEU A 192 -11.80 -8.18 -16.97
C LEU A 192 -12.56 -7.68 -15.73
N GLN A 193 -13.88 -7.58 -15.82
CA GLN A 193 -14.74 -7.17 -14.71
C GLN A 193 -14.70 -8.19 -13.56
N GLN A 194 -14.62 -9.49 -13.85
CA GLN A 194 -14.46 -10.52 -12.81
C GLN A 194 -13.18 -10.29 -11.98
N LEU A 195 -12.06 -9.97 -12.63
CA LEU A 195 -10.80 -9.63 -11.94
C LEU A 195 -10.94 -8.35 -11.10
N LEU A 196 -11.51 -7.29 -11.69
CA LEU A 196 -11.67 -6.01 -10.99
C LEU A 196 -12.62 -6.11 -9.79
N ARG A 197 -13.71 -6.89 -9.90
CA ARG A 197 -14.62 -7.19 -8.79
C ARG A 197 -13.94 -7.98 -7.67
N MET A 198 -13.01 -8.87 -8.02
CA MET A 198 -12.15 -9.55 -7.06
C MET A 198 -11.10 -8.64 -6.41
N GLY A 199 -10.96 -7.40 -6.85
CA GLY A 199 -9.92 -6.49 -6.38
C GLY A 199 -8.55 -6.76 -7.01
N TRP A 200 -8.51 -7.45 -8.15
CA TRP A 200 -7.28 -7.73 -8.89
C TRP A 200 -7.21 -6.84 -10.12
N TYR A 201 -6.26 -5.91 -10.11
CA TYR A 201 -6.00 -5.02 -11.23
C TYR A 201 -5.07 -5.69 -12.23
N PRO A 202 -5.46 -5.90 -13.49
CA PRO A 202 -4.63 -6.61 -14.43
C PRO A 202 -3.58 -5.74 -15.12
N ALA A 203 -2.45 -6.35 -15.48
CA ALA A 203 -1.37 -5.69 -16.21
C ALA A 203 -1.71 -5.45 -17.70
N SER A 204 -2.65 -6.22 -18.25
CA SER A 204 -3.20 -6.07 -19.60
C SER A 204 -4.72 -6.22 -19.60
N THR A 205 -5.40 -5.63 -20.58
CA THR A 205 -6.85 -5.77 -20.73
C THR A 205 -7.24 -7.05 -21.47
N THR A 206 -6.34 -7.57 -22.30
CA THR A 206 -6.50 -8.82 -23.04
C THR A 206 -5.69 -9.93 -22.37
N ASP A 207 -6.36 -11.04 -22.04
CA ASP A 207 -5.81 -12.25 -21.40
C ASP A 207 -4.68 -12.00 -20.37
N PRO A 208 -5.00 -11.37 -19.23
CA PRO A 208 -3.99 -11.00 -18.25
C PRO A 208 -3.36 -12.23 -17.59
N ARG A 209 -2.03 -12.32 -17.69
CA ARG A 209 -1.19 -13.30 -16.97
C ARG A 209 -0.59 -12.76 -15.68
N SER A 210 -0.78 -11.47 -15.41
CA SER A 210 -0.33 -10.84 -14.17
C SER A 210 -1.32 -9.80 -13.69
N CYS A 211 -1.57 -9.79 -12.38
CA CYS A 211 -2.39 -8.80 -11.70
C CYS A 211 -1.68 -8.28 -10.45
N ALA A 212 -2.06 -7.10 -9.99
CA ALA A 212 -1.76 -6.63 -8.63
C ALA A 212 -3.06 -6.45 -7.86
N THR A 213 -3.06 -6.77 -6.56
CA THR A 213 -4.24 -6.50 -5.73
C THR A 213 -4.44 -4.98 -5.55
N PHE A 214 -5.68 -4.55 -5.38
CA PHE A 214 -6.01 -3.15 -5.10
C PHE A 214 -5.30 -2.68 -3.82
N ASP A 215 -5.19 -3.56 -2.83
CA ASP A 215 -4.43 -3.29 -1.61
C ASP A 215 -2.95 -3.06 -1.90
N THR A 216 -2.31 -3.92 -2.70
CA THR A 216 -0.92 -3.71 -3.13
C THR A 216 -0.71 -2.37 -3.83
N LEU A 217 -1.62 -1.97 -4.73
CA LEU A 217 -1.54 -0.69 -5.43
C LEU A 217 -1.76 0.51 -4.49
N ALA A 218 -2.64 0.38 -3.49
CA ALA A 218 -2.86 1.38 -2.45
C ALA A 218 -1.63 1.51 -1.54
N THR A 219 -1.09 0.38 -1.07
CA THR A 219 0.11 0.28 -0.24
C THR A 219 1.32 0.88 -0.96
N PHE A 220 1.53 0.55 -2.24
CA PHE A 220 2.60 1.17 -3.02
C PHE A 220 2.42 2.68 -3.14
N ARG A 221 1.21 3.17 -3.41
CA ARG A 221 0.95 4.61 -3.50
C ARG A 221 1.25 5.32 -2.18
N LEU A 222 0.91 4.71 -1.04
CA LEU A 222 1.23 5.26 0.27
C LEU A 222 2.76 5.35 0.45
N LEU A 223 3.48 4.24 0.24
CA LEU A 223 4.95 4.18 0.37
C LEU A 223 5.68 5.10 -0.61
N ASN A 224 5.12 5.31 -1.80
CA ASN A 224 5.67 6.23 -2.78
C ASN A 224 5.63 7.69 -2.28
N VAL A 225 4.56 8.07 -1.57
CA VAL A 225 4.39 9.42 -1.02
C VAL A 225 5.12 9.57 0.31
N SER A 226 5.00 8.61 1.23
CA SER A 226 5.54 8.71 2.59
C SER A 226 7.05 8.46 2.65
N SER A 227 7.56 7.60 1.77
CA SER A 227 8.92 7.05 1.89
C SER A 227 9.70 7.10 0.59
N ASN A 228 9.18 7.81 -0.43
CA ASN A 228 9.80 7.97 -1.75
C ASN A 228 10.20 6.63 -2.41
N VAL A 229 9.46 5.56 -2.11
CA VAL A 229 9.73 4.23 -2.67
C VAL A 229 9.39 4.24 -4.15
N ASN A 230 10.37 3.92 -4.99
CA ASN A 230 10.14 3.75 -6.42
C ASN A 230 9.63 2.34 -6.74
N VAL A 231 9.08 2.16 -7.94
CA VAL A 231 8.51 0.86 -8.38
C VAL A 231 9.54 -0.26 -8.35
N GLN A 232 10.79 0.02 -8.69
CA GLN A 232 11.83 -1.00 -8.77
C GLN A 232 12.15 -1.57 -7.40
N ASP A 233 12.30 -0.72 -6.39
CA ASP A 233 12.63 -1.15 -5.04
C ASP A 233 11.44 -1.84 -4.36
N PHE A 234 10.21 -1.40 -4.64
CA PHE A 234 9.00 -2.08 -4.17
C PHE A 234 8.91 -3.52 -4.71
N ILE A 235 9.10 -3.70 -6.03
CA ILE A 235 9.07 -5.03 -6.65
C ILE A 235 10.23 -5.90 -6.12
N LYS A 236 11.45 -5.36 -6.03
CA LYS A 236 12.59 -6.11 -5.46
C LYS A 236 12.35 -6.54 -4.01
N CYS A 237 11.67 -5.71 -3.22
CA CYS A 237 11.29 -6.06 -1.85
C CYS A 237 10.36 -7.27 -1.86
N MET A 238 9.30 -7.25 -2.68
CA MET A 238 8.37 -8.38 -2.82
C MET A 238 9.06 -9.64 -3.36
N GLU A 239 9.94 -9.51 -4.35
CA GLU A 239 10.72 -10.63 -4.90
C GLU A 239 11.60 -11.26 -3.83
N LYS A 240 12.38 -10.47 -3.07
CA LYS A 240 13.24 -10.97 -1.99
C LYS A 240 12.44 -11.58 -0.85
N ARG A 241 11.27 -11.01 -0.51
CA ARG A 241 10.39 -11.60 0.49
C ARG A 241 9.81 -12.93 0.00
N THR A 242 9.57 -13.04 -1.31
CA THR A 242 9.03 -14.23 -1.96
C THR A 242 10.06 -15.35 -2.04
N ASP A 243 11.24 -15.06 -2.58
CA ASP A 243 12.41 -15.94 -2.65
C ASP A 243 13.68 -15.08 -2.52
N ALA A 244 14.27 -15.09 -1.32
CA ALA A 244 15.50 -14.34 -1.04
C ALA A 244 16.71 -14.91 -1.77
N THR A 245 16.69 -16.21 -2.09
CA THR A 245 17.80 -16.92 -2.74
C THR A 245 17.83 -16.70 -4.25
N ARG A 246 16.69 -16.27 -4.83
CA ARG A 246 16.48 -16.13 -6.29
C ARG A 246 16.75 -17.42 -7.06
N VAL A 247 16.66 -18.57 -6.40
CA VAL A 247 16.81 -19.88 -7.03
C VAL A 247 15.71 -20.09 -8.07
N ASN A 248 14.52 -19.52 -7.85
CA ASN A 248 13.44 -19.51 -8.82
C ASN A 248 13.28 -18.11 -9.42
N PRO A 249 13.82 -17.83 -10.63
CA PRO A 249 13.73 -16.51 -11.23
C PRO A 249 12.26 -16.18 -11.56
N ILE A 250 11.74 -15.14 -10.91
CA ILE A 250 10.43 -14.58 -11.24
C ILE A 250 10.62 -13.68 -12.47
N PRO A 251 9.84 -13.82 -13.54
CA PRO A 251 10.01 -12.97 -14.72
C PRO A 251 9.70 -11.51 -14.37
N ASP A 252 10.38 -10.56 -15.04
CA ASP A 252 10.29 -9.13 -14.71
C ASP A 252 8.83 -8.64 -14.62
N ARG A 253 8.48 -8.00 -13.49
CA ARG A 253 7.17 -7.40 -13.22
C ARG A 253 7.22 -5.88 -13.11
N TYR A 254 8.40 -5.27 -13.20
CA TYR A 254 8.60 -3.83 -13.06
C TYR A 254 7.73 -3.03 -14.03
N LYS A 255 7.77 -3.36 -15.33
CA LYS A 255 7.02 -2.63 -16.36
C LYS A 255 5.52 -2.78 -16.19
N GLY A 256 5.05 -4.01 -15.92
CA GLY A 256 3.64 -4.31 -15.70
C GLY A 256 3.10 -3.57 -14.49
N PHE A 257 3.79 -3.65 -13.35
CA PHE A 257 3.38 -2.95 -12.14
C PHE A 257 3.44 -1.43 -12.29
N GLY A 258 4.48 -0.89 -12.93
CA GLY A 258 4.58 0.55 -13.19
C GLY A 258 3.46 1.08 -14.10
N LEU A 259 2.90 0.25 -15.00
CA LEU A 259 1.70 0.60 -15.76
C LEU A 259 0.46 0.59 -14.86
N MET A 260 0.24 -0.50 -14.12
CA MET A 260 -0.90 -0.66 -13.21
C MET A 260 -0.96 0.47 -12.18
N SER A 261 0.16 0.85 -11.56
CA SER A 261 0.22 1.90 -10.54
C SER A 261 -0.12 3.29 -11.08
N ARG A 262 0.29 3.60 -12.33
CA ARG A 262 -0.07 4.84 -13.02
C ARG A 262 -1.56 4.88 -13.35
N GLN A 263 -2.09 3.82 -13.94
CA GLN A 263 -3.51 3.73 -14.28
C GLN A 263 -4.39 3.78 -13.02
N TRP A 264 -4.02 3.03 -11.98
CA TRP A 264 -4.68 3.07 -10.68
C TRP A 264 -4.70 4.48 -10.10
N SER A 265 -3.56 5.18 -10.14
CA SER A 265 -3.47 6.54 -9.61
C SER A 265 -4.38 7.52 -10.35
N PHE A 266 -4.50 7.37 -11.67
CA PHE A 266 -5.43 8.13 -12.50
C PHE A 266 -6.89 7.81 -12.15
N LEU A 267 -7.26 6.53 -12.05
CA LEU A 267 -8.61 6.11 -11.65
C LEU A 267 -9.00 6.60 -10.26
N LYS A 268 -8.06 6.61 -9.30
CA LYS A 268 -8.29 7.18 -7.96
C LYS A 268 -8.56 8.69 -8.01
N ARG A 269 -7.92 9.44 -8.92
CA ARG A 269 -8.21 10.87 -9.14
C ARG A 269 -9.60 11.07 -9.73
N LEU A 270 -9.96 10.30 -10.77
CA LEU A 270 -11.30 10.32 -11.37
C LEU A 270 -12.39 9.99 -10.34
N LYS A 271 -12.18 8.94 -9.54
CA LYS A 271 -13.12 8.53 -8.48
C LYS A 271 -13.30 9.65 -7.44
N ARG A 272 -12.21 10.29 -7.01
CA ARG A 272 -12.27 11.40 -6.03
C ARG A 272 -13.03 12.61 -6.59
N ALA A 273 -12.87 12.92 -7.87
CA ALA A 273 -13.58 14.00 -8.55
C ALA A 273 -15.03 13.67 -8.92
N GLY A 274 -15.54 12.49 -8.54
CA GLY A 274 -16.92 12.09 -8.82
C GLY A 274 -17.21 11.81 -10.30
N ARG A 275 -16.19 11.65 -11.16
CA ARG A 275 -16.38 11.51 -12.63
C ARG A 275 -17.14 10.26 -13.07
N ALA A 276 -17.32 9.29 -12.19
CA ALA A 276 -18.20 8.14 -12.45
C ALA A 276 -19.70 8.50 -12.39
N HIS A 277 -20.06 9.63 -11.78
CA HIS A 277 -21.44 10.12 -11.64
C HIS A 277 -21.75 11.29 -12.59
N ASP A 278 -20.76 11.75 -13.35
CA ASP A 278 -20.90 12.80 -14.34
C ASP A 278 -21.50 12.23 -15.63
N ALA A 279 -22.50 12.90 -16.21
CA ALA A 279 -23.16 12.45 -17.44
C ALA A 279 -22.19 12.38 -18.64
N LEU A 280 -21.16 13.23 -18.66
CA LEU A 280 -20.11 13.21 -19.69
C LEU A 280 -18.99 12.21 -19.37
N GLY A 281 -19.02 11.60 -18.18
CA GLY A 281 -18.05 10.62 -17.70
C GLY A 281 -16.60 11.11 -17.74
N VAL A 282 -15.68 10.19 -18.04
CA VAL A 282 -14.25 10.50 -18.13
C VAL A 282 -13.96 11.46 -19.30
N ALA A 283 -14.70 11.35 -20.41
CA ALA A 283 -14.48 12.14 -21.62
C ALA A 283 -14.71 13.64 -21.41
N GLY A 284 -15.60 14.01 -20.48
CA GLY A 284 -15.86 15.41 -20.14
C GLY A 284 -14.79 16.08 -19.28
N THR A 285 -13.78 15.34 -18.80
CA THR A 285 -12.78 15.87 -17.86
C THR A 285 -11.78 16.79 -18.56
N ARG A 286 -11.78 18.09 -18.22
CA ARG A 286 -10.84 19.08 -18.77
C ARG A 286 -9.50 19.07 -18.02
N ASN A 287 -8.49 19.68 -18.63
CA ASN A 287 -7.18 19.86 -18.00
C ASN A 287 -7.31 20.62 -16.68
N GLY A 288 -6.68 20.09 -15.62
CA GLY A 288 -6.68 20.69 -14.29
C GLY A 288 -7.89 20.34 -13.41
N GLU A 289 -8.97 19.77 -13.94
CA GLU A 289 -10.19 19.52 -13.16
C GLU A 289 -10.05 18.42 -12.09
N LEU A 290 -9.04 17.55 -12.22
CA LEU A 290 -8.74 16.52 -11.22
C LEU A 290 -7.72 17.00 -10.18
N ALA A 291 -7.19 18.22 -10.31
CA ALA A 291 -6.22 18.76 -9.37
C ALA A 291 -6.92 19.16 -8.06
N VAL A 292 -6.26 18.86 -6.95
CA VAL A 292 -6.70 19.35 -5.64
C VAL A 292 -6.10 20.73 -5.45
N ARG A 293 -6.92 21.73 -5.13
CA ARG A 293 -6.43 23.06 -4.79
C ARG A 293 -5.55 22.96 -3.54
N CYS A 294 -4.37 23.55 -3.59
CA CYS A 294 -3.49 23.60 -2.43
C CYS A 294 -4.10 24.51 -1.36
N TRP A 295 -4.24 24.00 -0.14
CA TRP A 295 -4.81 24.73 1.00
C TRP A 295 -3.92 25.88 1.48
N ALA A 296 -2.61 25.77 1.26
CA ALA A 296 -1.64 26.82 1.60
C ALA A 296 -1.55 27.92 0.54
N CYS A 297 -2.01 27.68 -0.69
CA CYS A 297 -2.04 28.73 -1.71
C CYS A 297 -3.07 29.81 -1.32
N PRO A 298 -2.81 31.09 -1.59
CA PRO A 298 -3.77 32.16 -1.32
C PRO A 298 -4.96 32.07 -2.28
N HIS A 299 -6.17 32.03 -1.71
CA HIS A 299 -7.46 31.97 -2.41
C HIS A 299 -8.39 33.05 -1.87
N ASP A 300 -8.73 33.99 -2.74
CA ASP A 300 -9.69 35.05 -2.45
C ASP A 300 -11.05 34.50 -1.99
N GLY A 301 -11.57 35.02 -0.88
CA GLY A 301 -12.83 34.58 -0.30
C GLY A 301 -12.81 33.21 0.38
N ILE A 302 -11.64 32.54 0.50
CA ILE A 302 -11.50 31.26 1.20
C ILE A 302 -10.53 31.38 2.37
N ASN A 303 -9.25 31.68 2.11
CA ASN A 303 -8.19 31.75 3.11
C ASN A 303 -7.38 33.05 3.00
N LEU A 304 -8.00 34.11 2.47
CA LEU A 304 -7.48 35.47 2.50
C LEU A 304 -8.44 36.37 3.31
N PRO A 305 -7.94 37.33 4.10
CA PRO A 305 -8.77 38.35 4.75
C PRO A 305 -9.60 39.12 3.72
N LEU A 306 -10.87 39.46 4.00
CA LEU A 306 -11.74 40.14 3.03
C LEU A 306 -11.17 41.46 2.48
N ASN A 307 -10.42 42.18 3.32
CA ASN A 307 -9.78 43.45 3.02
C ASN A 307 -8.33 43.32 2.51
N TRP A 308 -7.88 42.12 2.11
CA TRP A 308 -6.49 41.89 1.66
C TRP A 308 -6.07 42.82 0.50
N ARG A 309 -7.02 43.30 -0.31
CA ARG A 309 -6.81 44.24 -1.42
C ARG A 309 -6.59 45.68 -0.98
N ASP A 310 -7.11 46.06 0.18
CA ASP A 310 -7.05 47.43 0.71
C ASP A 310 -5.80 47.66 1.58
N VAL A 311 -5.04 46.60 1.83
CA VAL A 311 -3.77 46.65 2.54
C VAL A 311 -2.76 47.49 1.76
N ALA A 312 -1.96 48.29 2.48
CA ALA A 312 -0.98 49.19 1.87
C ALA A 312 -0.05 48.43 0.89
N PRO A 313 0.37 49.05 -0.23
CA PRO A 313 1.11 48.37 -1.31
C PRO A 313 2.36 47.63 -0.83
N GLU A 314 2.99 48.13 0.23
CA GLU A 314 4.19 47.55 0.84
C GLU A 314 3.95 46.22 1.58
N TYR A 315 2.70 45.86 1.92
CA TYR A 315 2.34 44.59 2.59
C TYR A 315 1.56 43.62 1.68
N GLN A 316 1.17 44.03 0.47
CA GLN A 316 0.42 43.17 -0.47
C GLN A 316 1.16 41.88 -0.84
N PHE A 317 2.49 41.85 -0.71
CA PHE A 317 3.31 40.67 -0.96
C PHE A 317 2.98 39.49 -0.02
N LEU A 318 2.41 39.75 1.16
CA LEU A 318 2.01 38.71 2.13
C LEU A 318 0.88 37.81 1.61
N PHE A 319 0.08 38.30 0.66
CA PHE A 319 -1.07 37.58 0.10
C PHE A 319 -0.86 37.08 -1.32
N MET A 320 0.35 37.22 -1.85
CA MET A 320 0.70 36.80 -3.20
C MET A 320 0.93 35.29 -3.26
N LEU A 321 0.49 34.66 -4.36
CA LEU A 321 0.91 33.30 -4.68
C LEU A 321 2.39 33.30 -5.08
N ILE A 322 3.25 32.87 -4.15
CA ILE A 322 4.68 32.66 -4.43
C ILE A 322 4.84 31.28 -5.06
N ILE A 323 5.04 31.25 -6.38
CA ILE A 323 5.35 30.01 -7.11
C ILE A 323 6.86 29.82 -7.09
N ALA A 324 7.35 29.08 -6.09
CA ALA A 324 8.72 28.58 -6.11
C ALA A 324 8.79 27.35 -7.02
N VAL A 325 9.36 27.51 -8.21
CA VAL A 325 9.72 26.37 -9.05
C VAL A 325 11.04 25.83 -8.52
N ASP A 326 11.05 24.62 -7.97
CA ASP A 326 12.30 23.94 -7.65
C ASP A 326 13.07 23.71 -8.96
N THR A 327 14.04 24.57 -9.24
CA THR A 327 14.92 24.47 -10.41
C THR A 327 15.99 23.41 -10.19
N ASN A 328 15.63 22.25 -9.64
CA ASN A 328 16.46 21.05 -9.65
C ASN A 328 16.41 20.43 -11.05
N PHE A 329 16.87 21.18 -12.04
CA PHE A 329 17.03 20.73 -13.42
C PHE A 329 18.13 19.65 -13.45
N ARG A 330 17.77 18.39 -13.19
CA ARG A 330 18.56 17.28 -13.72
C ARG A 330 18.32 17.23 -15.22
N LEU A 331 19.17 17.93 -15.97
CA LEU A 331 19.22 17.90 -17.42
C LEU A 331 19.38 16.43 -17.89
N ARG A 332 18.27 15.76 -18.19
CA ARG A 332 18.24 14.48 -18.90
C ARG A 332 17.32 14.57 -20.10
N HIS A 333 17.63 15.50 -20.99
CA HIS A 333 17.16 15.43 -22.37
C HIS A 333 18.05 14.45 -23.13
N ARG A 334 17.74 13.15 -23.03
CA ARG A 334 18.11 12.21 -24.11
C ARG A 334 16.85 11.96 -24.91
N LEU A 335 16.73 12.65 -26.04
CA LEU A 335 15.84 12.25 -27.13
C LEU A 335 16.10 10.76 -27.39
N ARG A 336 15.09 9.93 -27.16
CA ARG A 336 15.18 8.49 -27.44
C ARG A 336 14.70 8.31 -28.88
N PRO A 337 15.42 7.53 -29.72
CA PRO A 337 15.04 7.28 -31.12
C PRO A 337 13.64 6.67 -31.33
N ASN A 338 12.94 6.28 -30.26
CA ASN A 338 11.64 5.60 -30.30
C ASN A 338 10.46 6.48 -29.83
N GLU A 339 10.61 7.80 -29.75
CA GLU A 339 9.43 8.69 -29.66
C GLU A 339 8.66 8.63 -30.99
N ARG A 340 7.78 7.62 -31.11
CA ARG A 340 6.71 7.62 -32.10
C ARG A 340 5.60 8.55 -31.60
N ASP A 341 4.97 9.27 -32.53
CA ASP A 341 3.86 10.22 -32.34
C ASP A 341 2.62 9.62 -31.67
N ALA A 342 2.74 9.19 -30.42
CA ALA A 342 1.62 8.96 -29.51
C ALA A 342 1.54 10.14 -28.54
N ALA A 343 1.51 11.35 -29.10
CA ALA A 343 1.41 12.61 -28.39
C ALA A 343 -0.05 13.07 -28.30
N HIS A 344 -0.96 12.19 -27.89
CA HIS A 344 -2.20 12.58 -27.24
C HIS A 344 -2.51 11.50 -26.23
N ILE A 345 -2.81 11.90 -24.99
CA ILE A 345 -3.18 11.08 -23.83
C ILE A 345 -1.99 10.75 -22.89
N LEU A 346 -1.98 11.47 -21.75
CA LEU A 346 -1.26 11.22 -20.49
C LEU A 346 0.20 11.71 -20.38
N ARG A 347 0.39 13.03 -20.46
CA ARG A 347 1.42 13.70 -19.66
C ARG A 347 0.77 14.84 -18.87
N THR A 348 0.30 14.55 -17.65
CA THR A 348 0.03 15.59 -16.64
C THR A 348 0.48 15.11 -15.26
N THR A 349 1.78 15.33 -15.01
CA THR A 349 2.33 15.57 -13.67
C THR A 349 3.13 16.86 -13.74
N SER A 350 2.45 17.94 -13.40
CA SER A 350 2.94 19.17 -12.79
C SER A 350 1.71 19.89 -12.28
#